data_AF-A0A5R8P4R7-F1
#
_entry.id   AF-A0A5R8P4R7-F1
#
_cell.length_a   1.000
_cell.length_b   1.000
_cell.length_c   1.000
_cell.angle_alpha   90.00
_cell.angle_beta   90.00
_cell.angle_gamma   90.00
#
_symmetry.space_group_name_H-M   'P 1'
#
loop_
_entity.id
_entity.type
_entity.pdbx_description
1 polymer ?
#
loop_
_entity_poly.entity_id
_entity_poly.type
_entity_poly.pdbx_seq_one_letter_code
_entity_poly.pdbx_strand_id
1 'polypeptide(L)'
;MTDTTIRPWSLETIVARQHSIAEIESGNDIQRGYESEIIPGLLQTRAYASAVIATCLELGGHRDDDVEDAVAAREGRQVAWRASGGRGHFLIAEQALYTGVGSREVMIEQLRALRELPAGTTLGIIPRTARFLPVTAFALYRDRVALETLTAAVFRSDATELARYREVFDRLAEQSVTGEAATALIITAINSHHHDDTN
;
A
#
# COMPACT_ATOMS: atom_id res chain seq x y z
N MET A 1 16.69 8.37 -22.98
CA MET A 1 15.45 7.99 -22.27
C MET A 1 15.23 9.00 -21.16
N THR A 2 14.02 9.53 -21.01
CA THR A 2 13.71 10.47 -19.94
C THR A 2 13.63 9.73 -18.62
N ASP A 3 14.12 10.34 -17.54
CA ASP A 3 14.21 9.74 -16.21
C ASP A 3 12.87 9.61 -15.47
N THR A 4 11.81 9.71 -16.23
CA THR A 4 10.45 9.93 -15.78
C THR A 4 9.52 9.34 -16.79
N THR A 5 8.68 8.46 -16.29
CA THR A 5 7.56 7.89 -17.04
C THR A 5 6.30 8.26 -16.29
N ILE A 6 5.43 9.02 -16.96
CA ILE A 6 4.08 9.32 -16.47
C ILE A 6 3.14 8.38 -17.22
N ARG A 7 2.38 7.57 -16.50
CA ARG A 7 1.36 6.68 -17.05
C ARG A 7 -0.02 7.20 -16.66
N PRO A 8 -0.72 7.93 -17.53
CA PRO A 8 -2.06 8.41 -17.24
C PRO A 8 -3.00 7.24 -17.00
N TRP A 9 -3.78 7.28 -15.93
CA TRP A 9 -4.73 6.21 -15.63
C TRP A 9 -5.76 6.05 -16.75
N SER A 10 -6.16 7.15 -17.40
CA SER A 10 -7.11 7.11 -18.52
C SER A 10 -6.66 6.24 -19.71
N LEU A 11 -5.40 5.82 -19.75
CA LEU A 11 -4.81 5.03 -20.82
C LEU A 11 -4.49 3.58 -20.40
N GLU A 12 -4.69 3.20 -19.14
CA GLU A 12 -4.39 1.86 -18.62
C GLU A 12 -5.53 1.37 -17.71
N THR A 13 -5.96 0.13 -17.90
CA THR A 13 -6.89 -0.53 -16.97
C THR A 13 -6.21 -0.81 -15.63
N ILE A 14 -6.99 -0.93 -14.55
CA ILE A 14 -6.45 -1.32 -13.23
C ILE A 14 -5.75 -2.70 -13.33
N VAL A 15 -6.26 -3.60 -14.17
CA VAL A 15 -5.63 -4.90 -14.46
C VAL A 15 -4.24 -4.72 -15.09
N ALA A 16 -4.13 -3.92 -16.16
CA ALA A 16 -2.86 -3.64 -16.82
C ALA A 16 -1.85 -2.99 -15.86
N ARG A 17 -2.32 -2.15 -14.94
CA ARG A 17 -1.52 -1.60 -13.86
C ARG A 17 -1.02 -2.66 -12.88
N GLN A 18 -1.87 -3.60 -12.43
CA GLN A 18 -1.42 -4.69 -11.54
C GLN A 18 -0.33 -5.53 -12.21
N HIS A 19 -0.47 -5.85 -13.50
CA HIS A 19 0.55 -6.57 -14.26
C HIS A 19 1.85 -5.79 -14.41
N SER A 20 1.77 -4.51 -14.78
CA SER A 20 2.96 -3.65 -14.91
C SER A 20 3.74 -3.55 -13.60
N ILE A 21 3.04 -3.48 -12.46
CA ILE A 21 3.70 -3.45 -11.16
C ILE A 21 4.33 -4.81 -10.84
N ALA A 22 3.64 -5.92 -11.14
CA ALA A 22 4.17 -7.27 -10.93
C ALA A 22 5.48 -7.51 -11.71
N GLU A 23 5.59 -6.97 -12.93
CA GLU A 23 6.83 -7.01 -13.72
C GLU A 23 7.98 -6.30 -13.02
N ILE A 24 7.73 -5.11 -12.45
CA ILE A 24 8.73 -4.34 -11.69
C ILE A 24 9.14 -5.09 -10.41
N GLU A 25 8.19 -5.75 -9.75
CA GLU A 25 8.40 -6.50 -8.50
C GLU A 25 9.16 -7.83 -8.69
N SER A 26 9.15 -8.40 -9.91
CA SER A 26 9.72 -9.73 -10.21
C SER A 26 11.25 -9.87 -9.98
N GLY A 27 11.95 -8.76 -9.70
CA GLY A 27 13.40 -8.69 -9.52
C GLY A 27 14.01 -9.25 -8.22
N ASN A 28 13.23 -9.94 -7.37
CA ASN A 28 13.65 -10.52 -6.07
C ASN A 28 14.19 -9.52 -5.02
N ASP A 29 13.80 -8.25 -5.13
CA ASP A 29 14.17 -7.22 -4.17
C ASP A 29 13.18 -7.10 -3.01
N ILE A 30 13.66 -6.51 -1.91
CA ILE A 30 12.79 -6.17 -0.77
C ILE A 30 11.84 -5.08 -1.24
N GLN A 31 10.55 -5.38 -1.26
CA GLN A 31 9.53 -4.38 -1.57
C GLN A 31 9.48 -3.34 -0.46
N ARG A 32 9.56 -2.06 -0.81
CA ARG A 32 9.43 -0.97 0.17
C ARG A 32 8.26 -0.08 -0.22
N GLY A 33 7.50 0.38 0.76
CA GLY A 33 6.40 1.30 0.49
C GLY A 33 5.97 2.06 1.72
N TYR A 34 5.53 3.29 1.51
CA TYR A 34 4.89 4.13 2.51
C TYR A 34 3.47 4.44 2.08
N GLU A 35 2.50 4.23 2.96
CA GLU A 35 1.10 4.63 2.79
C GLU A 35 0.64 5.51 3.95
N SER A 36 0.01 6.64 3.64
CA SER A 36 -0.49 7.58 4.65
C SER A 36 -1.93 7.32 5.08
N GLU A 37 -2.73 6.67 4.23
CA GLU A 37 -4.19 6.62 4.41
C GLU A 37 -4.79 5.22 4.28
N ILE A 38 -4.14 4.29 3.58
CA ILE A 38 -4.70 2.94 3.36
C ILE A 38 -3.63 1.87 3.59
N ILE A 39 -4.07 0.62 3.66
CA ILE A 39 -3.14 -0.51 3.77
C ILE A 39 -2.48 -0.77 2.41
N PRO A 40 -1.14 -1.00 2.35
CA PRO A 40 -0.43 -1.29 1.11
C PRO A 40 -1.05 -2.46 0.35
N GLY A 41 -1.17 -2.34 -0.98
CA GLY A 41 -1.89 -3.30 -1.82
C GLY A 41 -1.44 -4.76 -1.69
N LEU A 42 -0.18 -5.02 -1.33
CA LEU A 42 0.34 -6.38 -1.11
C LEU A 42 -0.10 -7.01 0.22
N LEU A 43 -0.57 -6.19 1.16
CA LEU A 43 -1.02 -6.58 2.49
C LEU A 43 -2.56 -6.59 2.62
N GLN A 44 -3.28 -6.19 1.57
CA GLN A 44 -4.73 -6.11 1.57
C GLN A 44 -5.37 -7.50 1.54
N THR A 45 -6.48 -7.70 2.28
CA THR A 45 -7.38 -8.83 2.05
C THR A 45 -8.21 -8.57 0.79
N ARG A 46 -8.84 -9.62 0.28
CA ARG A 46 -9.69 -9.54 -0.91
C ARG A 46 -10.78 -8.47 -0.76
N ALA A 47 -11.54 -8.53 0.34
CA ALA A 47 -12.66 -7.62 0.57
C ALA A 47 -12.21 -6.15 0.66
N TYR A 48 -11.07 -5.90 1.31
CA TYR A 48 -10.47 -4.57 1.39
C TYR A 48 -10.00 -4.10 0.02
N ALA A 49 -9.30 -4.96 -0.74
CA ALA A 49 -8.85 -4.64 -2.08
C ALA A 49 -10.01 -4.31 -3.03
N SER A 50 -11.12 -5.06 -2.96
CA SER A 50 -12.34 -4.79 -3.72
C SER A 50 -12.90 -3.40 -3.42
N ALA A 51 -12.99 -3.01 -2.14
CA ALA A 51 -13.48 -1.70 -1.73
C ALA A 51 -12.58 -0.54 -2.21
N VAL A 52 -11.26 -0.70 -2.09
CA VAL A 52 -10.29 0.29 -2.63
C VAL A 52 -10.42 0.41 -4.14
N ILE A 53 -10.45 -0.72 -4.87
CA ILE A 53 -10.54 -0.73 -6.34
C ILE A 53 -11.85 -0.11 -6.81
N ALA A 54 -12.99 -0.45 -6.19
CA ALA A 54 -14.27 0.15 -6.51
C ALA A 54 -14.25 1.68 -6.36
N THR A 55 -13.65 2.19 -5.27
CA THR A 55 -13.48 3.63 -5.06
C THR A 55 -12.60 4.27 -6.15
N CYS A 56 -11.50 3.62 -6.53
CA CYS A 56 -10.64 4.09 -7.61
C CYS A 56 -11.37 4.14 -8.96
N LEU A 57 -12.23 3.15 -9.27
CA LEU A 57 -13.02 3.13 -10.50
C LEU A 57 -14.08 4.23 -10.54
N GLU A 58 -14.77 4.45 -9.42
CA GLU A 58 -15.77 5.51 -9.27
C GLU A 58 -15.18 6.90 -9.55
N LEU A 59 -13.97 7.17 -9.01
CA LEU A 59 -13.30 8.47 -9.15
C LEU A 59 -12.47 8.60 -10.44
N GLY A 60 -11.96 7.50 -10.99
CA GLY A 60 -11.00 7.48 -12.09
C GLY A 60 -11.60 7.51 -13.50
N GLY A 61 -12.93 7.42 -13.64
CA GLY A 61 -13.61 7.44 -14.95
C GLY A 61 -13.41 6.18 -15.79
N HIS A 62 -12.95 5.09 -15.18
CA HIS A 62 -12.67 3.79 -15.81
C HIS A 62 -13.95 2.97 -15.97
N ARG A 63 -14.79 3.34 -16.92
CA ARG A 63 -16.13 2.75 -17.10
C ARG A 63 -16.15 1.30 -17.59
N ASP A 64 -15.02 0.81 -18.11
CA ASP A 64 -14.91 -0.51 -18.75
C ASP A 64 -14.14 -1.55 -17.91
N ASP A 65 -13.67 -1.17 -16.71
CA ASP A 65 -12.91 -2.06 -15.84
C ASP A 65 -13.84 -2.81 -14.86
N ASP A 66 -13.65 -4.12 -14.76
CA ASP A 66 -14.34 -4.95 -13.77
C ASP A 66 -13.53 -5.00 -12.45
N VAL A 67 -14.20 -4.74 -11.33
CA VAL A 67 -13.62 -4.83 -9.99
C VAL A 67 -13.04 -6.22 -9.74
N GLU A 68 -13.75 -7.27 -10.16
CA GLU A 68 -13.37 -8.66 -9.95
C GLU A 68 -12.05 -9.00 -10.66
N ASP A 69 -11.90 -8.60 -11.93
CA ASP A 69 -10.68 -8.82 -12.69
C ASP A 69 -9.48 -8.08 -12.08
N ALA A 70 -9.71 -6.83 -11.65
CA ALA A 70 -8.68 -6.01 -10.99
C ALA A 70 -8.25 -6.60 -9.63
N VAL A 71 -9.21 -7.14 -8.87
CA VAL A 71 -8.95 -7.83 -7.60
C VAL A 71 -8.17 -9.12 -7.85
N ALA A 72 -8.59 -9.93 -8.82
CA ALA A 72 -7.89 -11.17 -9.19
C ALA A 72 -6.44 -10.90 -9.65
N ALA A 73 -6.21 -9.84 -10.42
CA ALA A 73 -4.87 -9.43 -10.81
C ALA A 73 -4.01 -9.02 -9.60
N ARG A 74 -4.59 -8.31 -8.62
CA ARG A 74 -3.90 -7.96 -7.36
C ARG A 74 -3.58 -9.19 -6.53
N GLU A 75 -4.51 -10.13 -6.40
CA GLU A 75 -4.29 -11.40 -5.68
C GLU A 75 -3.19 -12.23 -6.34
N GLY A 76 -3.17 -12.32 -7.67
CA GLY A 76 -2.10 -12.99 -8.41
C GLY A 76 -0.72 -12.39 -8.07
N ARG A 77 -0.63 -11.06 -8.01
CA ARG A 77 0.60 -10.35 -7.58
C ARG A 77 0.98 -10.68 -6.14
N GLN A 78 0.01 -10.70 -5.22
CA GLN A 78 0.26 -11.08 -3.82
C GLN A 78 0.72 -12.53 -3.67
N VAL A 79 0.14 -13.47 -4.42
CA VAL A 79 0.53 -14.88 -4.42
C VAL A 79 1.98 -15.03 -4.89
N ALA A 80 2.35 -14.38 -6.01
CA ALA A 80 3.72 -14.37 -6.50
C ALA A 80 4.70 -13.80 -5.48
N TRP A 81 4.36 -12.67 -4.85
CA TRP A 81 5.17 -12.04 -3.81
C TRP A 81 5.36 -12.96 -2.59
N ARG A 82 4.27 -13.57 -2.08
CA ARG A 82 4.34 -14.53 -0.96
C ARG A 82 5.17 -15.76 -1.32
N ALA A 83 5.06 -16.29 -2.54
CA ALA A 83 5.85 -17.42 -3.02
C ALA A 83 7.36 -17.10 -3.07
N SER A 84 7.73 -15.83 -3.26
CA SER A 84 9.12 -15.35 -3.19
C SER A 84 9.63 -15.08 -1.76
N GLY A 85 8.88 -15.50 -0.74
CA GLY A 85 9.21 -15.31 0.67
C GLY A 85 8.61 -14.05 1.30
N GLY A 86 7.79 -13.29 0.57
CA GLY A 86 7.09 -12.11 1.10
C GLY A 86 8.05 -11.07 1.67
N ARG A 87 9.17 -10.82 0.99
CA ARG A 87 10.21 -9.90 1.47
C ARG A 87 9.75 -8.47 1.27
N GLY A 88 9.51 -7.75 2.35
CA GLY A 88 9.04 -6.37 2.28
C GLY A 88 9.23 -5.57 3.56
N HIS A 89 9.32 -4.26 3.43
CA HIS A 89 9.29 -3.31 4.52
C HIS A 89 8.25 -2.24 4.19
N PHE A 90 7.11 -2.33 4.83
CA PHE A 90 5.98 -1.43 4.61
C PHE A 90 5.82 -0.51 5.81
N LEU A 91 5.70 0.78 5.55
CA LEU A 91 5.42 1.80 6.53
C LEU A 91 4.00 2.31 6.29
N ILE A 92 3.20 2.36 7.34
CA ILE A 92 1.88 2.97 7.29
C ILE A 92 1.80 4.06 8.33
N ALA A 93 1.13 5.17 8.03
CA ALA A 93 0.67 6.06 9.09
C ALA A 93 -0.41 5.35 9.91
N GLU A 94 -0.44 5.58 11.21
CA GLU A 94 -1.46 5.01 12.11
C GLU A 94 -2.89 5.35 11.62
N GLN A 95 -3.08 6.48 10.92
CA GLN A 95 -4.35 6.84 10.28
C GLN A 95 -4.89 5.76 9.33
N ALA A 96 -4.01 5.00 8.65
CA ALA A 96 -4.42 3.92 7.75
C ALA A 96 -5.19 2.78 8.44
N LEU A 97 -5.08 2.66 9.77
CA LEU A 97 -5.85 1.70 10.57
C LEU A 97 -7.30 2.16 10.82
N TYR A 98 -7.57 3.45 10.61
CA TYR A 98 -8.84 4.12 10.94
C TYR A 98 -9.57 4.66 9.71
N THR A 99 -8.91 4.80 8.57
CA THR A 99 -9.55 5.22 7.31
C THR A 99 -10.65 4.23 6.91
N GLY A 100 -11.86 4.73 6.68
CA GLY A 100 -13.01 3.91 6.30
C GLY A 100 -12.86 3.33 4.90
N VAL A 101 -12.57 2.04 4.81
CA VAL A 101 -12.50 1.29 3.55
C VAL A 101 -13.47 0.12 3.60
N GLY A 102 -14.45 0.14 2.70
CA GLY A 102 -15.53 -0.86 2.69
C GLY A 102 -16.39 -0.75 3.95
N SER A 103 -16.91 -1.89 4.41
CA SER A 103 -17.63 -1.94 5.68
C SER A 103 -16.67 -2.07 6.87
N ARG A 104 -17.22 -1.93 8.07
CA ARG A 104 -16.49 -2.15 9.31
C ARG A 104 -15.95 -3.58 9.44
N GLU A 105 -16.72 -4.57 8.99
CA GLU A 105 -16.30 -5.97 8.96
C GLU A 105 -15.08 -6.15 8.06
N VAL A 106 -15.07 -5.47 6.91
CA VAL A 106 -13.92 -5.44 5.98
C VAL A 106 -12.70 -4.83 6.66
N MET A 107 -12.86 -3.72 7.39
CA MET A 107 -11.78 -3.12 8.17
C MET A 107 -11.24 -4.06 9.25
N ILE A 108 -12.11 -4.69 10.04
CA ILE A 108 -11.70 -5.61 11.11
C ILE A 108 -10.98 -6.84 10.53
N GLU A 109 -11.49 -7.40 9.42
CA GLU A 109 -10.83 -8.49 8.70
C GLU A 109 -9.42 -8.08 8.24
N GLN A 110 -9.31 -6.92 7.61
CA GLN A 110 -8.03 -6.38 7.16
C GLN A 110 -7.03 -6.20 8.30
N LEU A 111 -7.47 -5.60 9.41
CA LEU A 111 -6.61 -5.36 10.57
C LEU A 111 -6.15 -6.66 11.23
N ARG A 112 -7.01 -7.69 11.26
CA ARG A 112 -6.61 -9.03 11.72
C ARG A 112 -5.56 -9.64 10.80
N ALA A 113 -5.69 -9.49 9.48
CA ALA A 113 -4.73 -10.00 8.52
C ALA A 113 -3.33 -9.38 8.65
N LEU A 114 -3.22 -8.12 9.10
CA LEU A 114 -1.92 -7.46 9.37
C LEU A 114 -1.12 -8.11 10.51
N ARG A 115 -1.73 -9.00 11.30
CA ARG A 115 -1.05 -9.75 12.36
C ARG A 115 -0.47 -11.08 11.86
N GLU A 116 -0.86 -11.52 10.67
CA GLU A 116 -0.50 -12.82 10.08
C GLU A 116 0.36 -12.62 8.81
N LEU A 117 1.33 -11.69 8.88
CA LEU A 117 2.19 -11.36 7.75
C LEU A 117 3.30 -12.41 7.54
N PRO A 118 3.82 -12.56 6.30
CA PRO A 118 4.98 -13.41 6.05
C PRO A 118 6.17 -13.03 6.92
N ALA A 119 6.98 -14.00 7.35
CA ALA A 119 8.15 -13.75 8.19
C ALA A 119 9.19 -12.81 7.54
N GLY A 120 9.22 -12.73 6.20
CA GLY A 120 10.06 -11.79 5.46
C GLY A 120 9.53 -10.35 5.42
N THR A 121 8.37 -10.08 6.01
CA THR A 121 7.70 -8.77 6.00
C THR A 121 7.91 -8.03 7.31
N THR A 122 8.38 -6.79 7.22
CA THR A 122 8.36 -5.81 8.31
C THR A 122 7.23 -4.82 8.08
N LEU A 123 6.35 -4.68 9.06
CA LEU A 123 5.32 -3.63 9.10
C LEU A 123 5.69 -2.62 10.19
N GLY A 124 6.00 -1.39 9.78
CA GLY A 124 6.16 -0.23 10.66
C GLY A 124 4.91 0.62 10.66
N ILE A 125 4.44 1.00 11.85
CA ILE A 125 3.30 1.91 12.02
C ILE A 125 3.83 3.22 12.59
N ILE A 126 3.64 4.31 11.87
CA ILE A 126 4.07 5.65 12.27
C ILE A 126 2.96 6.24 13.16
N PRO A 127 3.22 6.44 14.47
CA PRO A 127 2.19 6.94 15.37
C PRO A 127 1.70 8.33 14.99
N ARG A 128 0.45 8.68 15.33
CA ARG A 128 -0.15 10.01 15.09
C ARG A 128 0.62 11.18 15.70
N THR A 129 1.46 10.90 16.70
CA THR A 129 2.31 11.88 17.40
C THR A 129 3.68 12.07 16.74
N ALA A 130 4.00 11.32 15.68
CA ALA A 130 5.24 11.45 14.94
C ALA A 130 5.38 12.83 14.29
N ARG A 131 6.63 13.23 14.02
CA ARG A 131 6.92 14.52 13.38
C ARG A 131 6.47 14.48 11.93
N PHE A 132 5.73 15.51 11.52
CA PHE A 132 5.30 15.67 10.14
C PHE A 132 6.48 15.68 9.15
N LEU A 133 6.36 14.88 8.08
CA LEU A 133 7.19 14.94 6.89
C LEU A 133 6.26 15.18 5.68
N PRO A 134 6.57 16.16 4.79
CA PRO A 134 5.70 16.53 3.68
C PRO A 134 5.86 15.56 2.50
N VAL A 135 5.44 14.32 2.67
CA VAL A 135 5.63 13.23 1.70
C VAL A 135 4.31 12.50 1.46
N THR A 136 4.01 12.23 0.19
CA THR A 136 2.86 11.41 -0.22
C THR A 136 3.22 9.94 -0.15
N ALA A 137 2.23 9.05 -0.29
CA ALA A 137 2.49 7.63 -0.47
C ALA A 137 3.42 7.37 -1.66
N PHE A 138 4.31 6.39 -1.52
CA PHE A 138 5.23 5.97 -2.58
C PHE A 138 5.68 4.52 -2.40
N ALA A 139 6.01 3.87 -3.51
CA ALA A 139 6.64 2.55 -3.54
C ALA A 139 8.08 2.67 -4.04
N LEU A 140 9.01 2.06 -3.32
CA LEU A 140 10.43 1.99 -3.66
C LEU A 140 10.75 0.62 -4.23
N TYR A 141 11.31 0.62 -5.44
CA TYR A 141 11.83 -0.54 -6.14
C TYR A 141 13.35 -0.44 -6.30
N ARG A 142 13.98 -1.44 -6.93
CA ARG A 142 15.44 -1.50 -7.14
C ARG A 142 16.00 -0.21 -7.73
N ASP A 143 15.39 0.22 -8.83
CA ASP A 143 15.92 1.21 -9.77
C ASP A 143 14.98 2.41 -9.95
N ARG A 144 13.85 2.44 -9.25
CA ARG A 144 12.84 3.48 -9.40
C ARG A 144 11.98 3.65 -8.15
N VAL A 145 11.38 4.82 -8.04
CA VAL A 145 10.24 5.10 -7.15
C VAL A 145 8.98 5.23 -7.98
N ALA A 146 7.87 4.72 -7.47
CA ALA A 146 6.54 4.93 -8.02
C ALA A 146 5.70 5.77 -7.07
N LEU A 147 5.02 6.76 -7.64
CA LEU A 147 4.01 7.57 -6.97
C LEU A 147 2.69 7.38 -7.68
N GLU A 148 1.62 7.32 -6.90
CA GLU A 148 0.27 7.25 -7.41
C GLU A 148 -0.41 8.59 -7.18
N THR A 149 -0.90 9.20 -8.25
CA THR A 149 -1.68 10.43 -8.19
C THR A 149 -3.12 10.14 -8.56
N LEU A 150 -4.01 11.14 -8.49
CA LEU A 150 -5.40 10.97 -8.93
C LEU A 150 -5.51 10.58 -10.42
N THR A 151 -4.58 11.03 -11.27
CA THR A 151 -4.72 10.94 -12.73
C THR A 151 -3.62 10.14 -13.43
N ALA A 152 -2.50 9.85 -12.75
CA ALA A 152 -1.41 9.06 -13.31
C ALA A 152 -0.56 8.32 -12.26
N ALA A 153 0.08 7.23 -12.67
CA ALA A 153 1.29 6.76 -12.01
C ALA A 153 2.49 7.58 -12.49
N VAL A 154 3.37 7.94 -11.56
CA VAL A 154 4.65 8.57 -11.89
C VAL A 154 5.76 7.63 -11.45
N PHE A 155 6.55 7.15 -12.41
CA PHE A 155 7.76 6.40 -12.15
C PHE A 155 8.97 7.32 -12.37
N ARG A 156 9.85 7.39 -11.38
CA ARG A 156 11.12 8.13 -11.45
C ARG A 156 12.28 7.18 -11.22
N SER A 157 13.27 7.22 -12.11
CA SER A 157 14.49 6.40 -12.03
C SER A 157 15.75 7.22 -11.70
N ASP A 158 15.58 8.53 -11.41
CA ASP A 158 16.71 9.42 -11.19
C ASP A 158 17.44 9.01 -9.93
N ALA A 159 18.75 8.75 -10.04
CA ALA A 159 19.53 8.22 -8.94
C ALA A 159 19.57 9.19 -7.74
N THR A 160 19.55 10.51 -8.00
CA THR A 160 19.56 11.54 -6.95
C THR A 160 18.21 11.61 -6.25
N GLU A 161 17.11 11.58 -6.99
CA GLU A 161 15.76 11.51 -6.42
C GLU A 161 15.54 10.20 -5.66
N LEU A 162 15.95 9.06 -6.23
CA LEU A 162 15.84 7.76 -5.59
C LEU A 162 16.61 7.72 -4.26
N ALA A 163 17.79 8.33 -4.21
CA ALA A 163 18.54 8.49 -2.96
C ALA A 163 17.77 9.32 -1.92
N ARG A 164 17.11 10.42 -2.33
CA ARG A 164 16.26 11.23 -1.43
C ARG A 164 15.06 10.45 -0.92
N TYR A 165 14.37 9.69 -1.77
CA TYR A 165 13.24 8.85 -1.33
C TYR A 165 13.67 7.76 -0.36
N ARG A 166 14.87 7.18 -0.54
CA ARG A 166 15.44 6.22 0.43
C ARG A 166 15.73 6.88 1.78
N GLU A 167 16.35 8.06 1.78
CA GLU A 167 16.59 8.83 3.02
C GLU A 167 15.27 9.16 3.75
N VAL A 168 14.25 9.61 3.01
CA VAL A 168 12.92 9.86 3.55
C VAL A 168 12.30 8.59 4.14
N PHE A 169 12.39 7.47 3.43
CA PHE A 169 11.87 6.19 3.89
C PHE A 169 12.54 5.77 5.21
N ASP A 170 13.87 5.91 5.31
CA ASP A 170 14.61 5.59 6.53
C ASP A 170 14.17 6.49 7.70
N ARG A 171 13.96 7.79 7.47
CA ARG A 171 13.44 8.73 8.47
C ARG A 171 11.99 8.46 8.90
N LEU A 172 11.18 7.88 8.02
CA LEU A 172 9.84 7.40 8.36
C LEU A 172 9.95 6.12 9.20
N ALA A 173 10.85 5.20 8.84
CA ALA A 173 11.08 3.97 9.58
C ALA A 173 11.58 4.23 11.01
N GLU A 174 12.50 5.19 11.18
CA GLU A 174 12.98 5.66 12.49
C GLU A 174 11.87 6.17 13.42
N GLN A 175 10.78 6.69 12.85
CA GLN A 175 9.61 7.16 13.60
C GLN A 175 8.52 6.10 13.77
N SER A 176 8.68 4.94 13.16
CA SER A 176 7.69 3.86 13.19
C SER A 176 7.91 2.91 14.36
N VAL A 177 6.83 2.32 14.86
CA VAL A 177 6.88 1.19 15.79
C VAL A 177 6.65 -0.11 15.02
N THR A 178 7.30 -1.19 15.46
CA THR A 178 7.19 -2.54 14.87
C THR A 178 6.84 -3.58 15.96
N GLY A 179 6.60 -4.83 15.57
CA GLY A 179 6.43 -5.95 16.51
C GLY A 179 5.24 -5.78 17.46
N GLU A 180 5.47 -5.99 18.76
CA GLU A 180 4.42 -5.92 19.79
C GLU A 180 3.76 -4.53 19.87
N ALA A 181 4.55 -3.45 19.75
CA ALA A 181 4.03 -2.09 19.79
C ALA A 181 3.11 -1.79 18.59
N ALA A 182 3.49 -2.24 17.39
CA ALA A 182 2.60 -2.16 16.22
C ALA A 182 1.33 -2.99 16.40
N THR A 183 1.44 -4.19 16.98
CA THR A 183 0.31 -5.07 17.27
C THR A 183 -0.66 -4.43 18.27
N ALA A 184 -0.16 -3.73 19.28
CA ALA A 184 -0.99 -2.99 20.23
C ALA A 184 -1.80 -1.86 19.56
N LEU A 185 -1.21 -1.14 18.60
CA LEU A 185 -1.92 -0.14 17.80
C LEU A 185 -3.01 -0.78 16.92
N ILE A 186 -2.72 -1.92 16.28
CA ILE A 186 -3.70 -2.67 15.49
C ILE A 186 -4.88 -3.14 16.35
N ILE A 187 -4.62 -3.70 17.54
CA ILE A 187 -5.67 -4.12 18.47
C ILE A 187 -6.51 -2.93 18.93
N THR A 188 -5.87 -1.80 19.22
CA THR A 188 -6.57 -0.57 19.58
C THR A 188 -7.49 -0.10 18.46
N ALA A 189 -7.03 -0.15 17.21
CA ALA A 189 -7.85 0.16 16.05
C ALA A 189 -9.04 -0.80 15.89
N ILE A 190 -8.82 -2.13 16.00
CA ILE A 190 -9.91 -3.13 15.98
C ILE A 190 -10.97 -2.82 17.04
N ASN A 191 -10.54 -2.50 18.27
CA ASN A 191 -11.44 -2.16 19.37
C ASN A 191 -12.17 -0.83 19.16
N SER A 192 -11.59 0.13 18.44
CA SER A 192 -12.30 1.36 18.10
C SER A 192 -13.41 1.10 17.09
N HIS A 193 -13.15 0.25 16.09
CA HIS A 193 -14.18 -0.22 15.16
C HIS A 193 -15.28 -0.93 15.97
N HIS A 194 -14.95 -1.84 16.91
CA HIS A 194 -15.70 -2.17 18.15
C HIS A 194 -16.88 -1.28 18.61
N HIS A 195 -16.64 0.00 18.86
CA HIS A 195 -17.51 0.78 19.74
C HIS A 195 -18.58 1.61 19.02
N ASP A 196 -18.53 1.75 17.70
CA ASP A 196 -19.46 2.59 16.94
C ASP A 196 -20.86 1.98 16.73
N ASP A 197 -21.18 0.82 17.32
CA ASP A 197 -22.51 0.18 17.27
C ASP A 197 -23.56 0.83 18.21
N THR A 198 -23.19 1.89 18.95
CA THR A 198 -24.01 2.44 20.04
C THR A 198 -24.41 3.91 19.90
N ASN A 199 -24.38 4.46 18.69
CA ASN A 199 -24.86 5.83 18.44
C ASN A 199 -25.86 5.92 17.30
#